data_AF-X0TKF7-F1
#
_entry.id   AF-X0TKF7-F1
#
_cell.length_a   1.000
_cell.length_b   1.000
_cell.length_c   1.000
_cell.angle_alpha   90.00
_cell.angle_beta   90.00
_cell.angle_gamma   90.00
#
_symmetry.space_group_name_H-M   'P 1'
#
loop_
_entity.id
_entity.type
_entity.pdbx_description
1 polymer ?
#
loop_
_entity_poly.entity_id
_entity_poly.type
_entity_poly.pdbx_seq_one_letter_code
_entity_poly.pdbx_strand_id
1 'polypeptide(L)'
;RLGLLVWEEMPSAYRFTPRSVERITTQWFEALHRDVSHPCIVAWVPLNESWGVPNLPHSKAERHYVEALYHLTRTVDPTRPVIGNDGWESIATDVLGIHDYEESPARLA
;
A
#
# COMPACT_ATOMS: atom_id res chain seq x y z
N ARG A 1 -4.12 -26.53 -2.83
CA ARG A 1 -3.20 -25.39 -3.06
C ARG A 1 -3.08 -25.20 -4.58
N LEU A 2 -3.10 -23.95 -5.09
CA LEU A 2 -3.14 -23.63 -6.54
C LEU A 2 -1.79 -23.18 -7.12
N GLY A 3 -0.81 -22.83 -6.29
CA GLY A 3 0.51 -22.35 -6.76
C GLY A 3 0.53 -20.90 -7.25
N LEU A 4 -0.48 -20.09 -6.90
CA LEU A 4 -0.55 -18.67 -7.26
C LEU A 4 0.29 -17.81 -6.31
N LEU A 5 0.85 -16.72 -6.86
CA LEU A 5 1.45 -15.62 -6.11
C LEU A 5 0.46 -14.47 -6.07
N VAL A 6 0.40 -13.77 -4.93
CA VAL A 6 -0.56 -12.69 -4.69
C VAL A 6 0.13 -11.49 -4.04
N TRP A 7 -0.41 -10.31 -4.33
CA TRP A 7 -0.18 -9.12 -3.52
C TRP A 7 -1.30 -9.05 -2.50
N GLU A 8 -0.95 -8.78 -1.24
CA GLU A 8 -1.94 -8.55 -0.21
C GLU A 8 -2.09 -7.05 0.05
N GLU A 9 -3.33 -6.58 -0.06
CA GLU A 9 -3.68 -5.17 0.00
C GLU A 9 -4.69 -4.89 1.10
N MET A 10 -4.51 -3.75 1.79
CA MET A 10 -5.46 -3.24 2.76
C MET A 10 -6.55 -2.38 2.08
N PRO A 11 -7.84 -2.58 2.42
CA PRO A 11 -8.88 -1.64 2.03
C PRO A 11 -8.59 -0.24 2.57
N SER A 12 -8.28 0.68 1.67
CA SER A 12 -7.97 2.06 2.01
C SER A 12 -9.19 2.81 2.54
N ALA A 13 -8.97 3.74 3.46
CA ALA A 13 -10.05 4.60 3.97
C ALA A 13 -10.52 5.59 2.89
N TYR A 14 -11.75 6.10 2.99
CA TYR A 14 -12.22 7.14 2.07
C TYR A 14 -11.63 8.53 2.35
N ARG A 15 -11.32 8.84 3.61
CA ARG A 15 -10.80 10.16 4.04
C ARG A 15 -9.63 10.02 4.99
N PHE A 16 -8.70 10.98 4.93
CA PHE A 16 -7.64 11.16 5.90
C PHE A 16 -8.18 11.84 7.16
N THR A 17 -8.23 11.11 8.28
CA THR A 17 -8.67 11.61 9.59
C THR A 17 -7.88 10.90 10.69
N PRO A 18 -7.74 11.47 11.90
CA PRO A 18 -7.09 10.76 13.00
C PRO A 18 -7.72 9.38 13.28
N ARG A 19 -9.05 9.28 13.16
CA ARG A 19 -9.79 8.01 13.33
C ARG A 19 -9.49 6.99 12.23
N SER A 20 -9.34 7.42 10.97
CA SER A 20 -8.99 6.48 9.90
C SER A 20 -7.55 6.03 10.02
N VAL A 21 -6.63 6.94 10.37
CA VAL A 21 -5.22 6.61 10.66
C VAL A 21 -5.11 5.56 11.76
N GLU A 22 -5.77 5.77 12.90
CA GLU A 22 -5.77 4.80 14.01
C GLU A 22 -6.30 3.44 13.56
N ARG A 23 -7.51 3.39 13.00
CA ARG A 23 -8.18 2.13 12.67
C ARG A 23 -7.44 1.34 11.59
N ILE A 24 -7.03 2.01 10.50
CA ILE A 24 -6.32 1.34 9.41
C ILE A 24 -4.96 0.85 9.88
N THR A 25 -4.23 1.63 10.69
CA THR A 25 -2.92 1.17 11.22
C THR A 25 -3.06 -0.06 12.11
N THR A 26 -4.07 -0.09 13.00
CA THR A 26 -4.35 -1.26 13.83
C THR A 26 -4.71 -2.47 12.99
N GLN A 27 -5.66 -2.32 12.06
CA GLN A 27 -6.12 -3.42 11.21
C GLN A 27 -5.03 -3.94 10.27
N TRP A 28 -4.17 -3.05 9.78
CA TRP A 28 -3.04 -3.42 8.96
C TRP A 28 -2.02 -4.26 9.73
N PHE A 29 -1.71 -3.87 10.96
CA PHE A 29 -0.84 -4.65 11.84
C PHE A 29 -1.43 -6.04 12.12
N GLU A 30 -2.74 -6.13 12.35
CA GLU A 30 -3.45 -7.41 12.52
C GLU A 30 -3.38 -8.29 11.25
N ALA A 31 -3.54 -7.71 10.06
CA ALA A 31 -3.43 -8.42 8.78
C ALA A 31 -2.02 -9.01 8.59
N LEU A 32 -0.98 -8.20 8.78
CA LEU A 32 0.42 -8.67 8.70
C LEU A 32 0.66 -9.86 9.63
N HIS A 33 0.26 -9.75 10.90
CA HIS A 33 0.42 -10.83 11.86
C HIS A 33 -0.34 -12.10 11.48
N ARG A 34 -1.56 -11.96 10.97
CA ARG A 34 -2.39 -13.08 10.53
C ARG A 34 -1.78 -13.78 9.32
N ASP A 35 -1.28 -13.00 8.37
CA ASP A 35 -1.06 -13.49 7.02
C ASP A 35 0.41 -13.74 6.64
N VAL A 36 1.39 -13.25 7.42
CA VAL A 36 2.83 -13.41 7.15
C VAL A 36 3.30 -14.84 6.89
N SER A 37 2.60 -15.84 7.46
CA SER A 37 2.92 -17.26 7.30
C SER A 37 2.48 -17.85 5.94
N HIS A 38 1.77 -17.10 5.10
CA HIS A 38 1.35 -17.56 3.78
C HIS A 38 2.44 -17.30 2.74
N PRO A 39 3.02 -18.35 2.13
CA PRO A 39 4.13 -18.20 1.18
C PRO A 39 3.69 -17.67 -0.19
N CYS A 40 2.39 -17.67 -0.49
CA CYS A 40 1.87 -17.11 -1.74
C CYS A 40 1.86 -15.58 -1.76
N ILE A 41 1.88 -14.94 -0.59
CA ILE A 41 1.98 -13.48 -0.51
C ILE A 41 3.42 -13.10 -0.83
N VAL A 42 3.59 -12.24 -1.84
CA VAL A 42 4.91 -11.81 -2.31
C VAL A 42 5.14 -10.32 -2.21
N ALA A 43 4.12 -9.53 -1.88
CA ALA A 43 4.21 -8.09 -1.64
C ALA A 43 3.08 -7.62 -0.73
N TRP A 44 3.33 -6.52 -0.02
CA TRP A 44 2.38 -5.87 0.88
C TRP A 44 2.00 -4.47 0.36
N VAL A 45 0.70 -4.18 0.33
CA VAL A 45 0.16 -2.92 -0.19
C VAL A 45 -0.75 -2.25 0.86
N PRO A 46 -0.20 -1.40 1.76
CA PRO A 46 -0.99 -0.74 2.78
C PRO A 46 -2.00 0.31 2.27
N LEU A 47 -1.74 0.93 1.10
CA LEU A 47 -2.60 1.96 0.51
C LEU A 47 -2.65 1.80 -1.01
N ASN A 48 -3.77 2.20 -1.62
CA ASN A 48 -3.99 2.13 -3.07
C ASN A 48 -4.57 3.44 -3.59
N GLU A 49 -4.08 3.90 -4.74
CA GLU A 49 -4.51 5.08 -5.52
C GLU A 49 -4.71 6.35 -4.67
N SER A 50 -3.91 6.51 -3.62
CA SER A 50 -3.99 7.62 -2.67
C SER A 50 -5.33 7.71 -1.91
N TRP A 51 -6.12 6.62 -1.91
CA TRP A 51 -7.32 6.53 -1.07
C TRP A 51 -6.93 6.65 0.41
N GLY A 52 -7.59 7.56 1.11
CA GLY A 52 -7.30 7.85 2.51
C GLY A 52 -6.12 8.80 2.71
N VAL A 53 -5.42 9.19 1.64
CA VAL A 53 -4.35 10.20 1.58
C VAL A 53 -4.44 11.03 0.28
N PRO A 54 -5.56 11.71 0.00
CA PRO A 54 -5.83 12.28 -1.33
C PRO A 54 -4.96 13.49 -1.73
N ASN A 55 -4.15 14.05 -0.84
CA ASN A 55 -3.36 15.26 -1.07
C ASN A 55 -1.85 15.05 -0.87
N LEU A 56 -1.31 13.85 -1.17
CA LEU A 56 0.13 13.55 -1.01
C LEU A 56 1.13 14.60 -1.54
N PRO A 57 0.88 15.33 -2.65
CA PRO A 57 1.82 16.33 -3.15
C PRO A 57 1.93 17.55 -2.21
N HIS A 58 0.85 17.86 -1.50
CA HIS A 58 0.71 19.10 -0.72
C HIS A 58 0.60 18.87 0.79
N SER A 59 0.35 17.63 1.24
CA SER A 59 0.13 17.28 2.63
C SER A 59 1.31 16.49 3.19
N LYS A 60 2.16 17.17 3.98
CA LYS A 60 3.27 16.52 4.69
C LYS A 60 2.77 15.44 5.66
N ALA A 61 1.61 15.66 6.30
CA ALA A 61 1.02 14.70 7.23
C ALA A 61 0.61 13.39 6.54
N GLU A 62 0.05 13.48 5.34
CA GLU A 62 -0.34 12.30 4.55
C GLU A 62 0.90 11.54 4.06
N ARG A 63 1.96 12.25 3.62
CA ARG A 63 3.24 11.62 3.27
C ARG A 63 3.87 10.87 4.45
N HIS A 64 3.89 11.49 5.63
CA HIS A 64 4.36 10.82 6.84
C HIS A 64 3.54 9.57 7.16
N TYR A 65 2.24 9.56 6.85
CA TYR A 65 1.40 8.40 7.09
C TYR A 65 1.77 7.24 6.16
N VAL A 66 2.01 7.50 4.87
CA VAL A 66 2.53 6.51 3.92
C VAL A 66 3.88 5.96 4.39
N GLU A 67 4.82 6.84 4.75
CA GLU A 67 6.14 6.46 5.27
C GLU A 67 6.04 5.60 6.54
N ALA A 68 5.12 5.96 7.46
CA ALA A 68 4.90 5.22 8.69
C ALA A 68 4.39 3.79 8.42
N LEU A 69 3.41 3.62 7.53
CA LEU A 69 2.91 2.29 7.16
C LEU A 69 3.99 1.48 6.42
N TYR A 70 4.74 2.10 5.51
CA TYR A 70 5.85 1.47 4.82
C TYR A 70 6.90 0.93 5.79
N HIS A 71 7.41 1.78 6.69
CA HIS A 71 8.44 1.38 7.66
C HIS A 71 7.91 0.40 8.70
N LEU A 72 6.66 0.54 9.16
CA LEU A 72 6.01 -0.43 10.04
C LEU A 72 5.98 -1.82 9.38
N THR A 73 5.53 -1.88 8.12
CA THR A 73 5.42 -3.14 7.37
C THR A 73 6.78 -3.80 7.20
N ARG A 74 7.80 -3.04 6.76
CA ARG A 74 9.19 -3.53 6.66
C ARG A 74 9.77 -4.00 7.99
N THR A 75 9.34 -3.40 9.10
CA THR A 75 9.78 -3.80 10.45
C THR A 75 9.18 -5.13 10.87
N VAL A 76 7.89 -5.34 10.57
CA VAL A 76 7.17 -6.57 10.93
C VAL A 76 7.55 -7.73 10.01
N ASP A 77 7.63 -7.48 8.70
CA ASP A 77 8.06 -8.46 7.71
C ASP A 77 9.15 -7.86 6.79
N PRO A 78 10.44 -8.09 7.12
CA PRO A 78 11.55 -7.61 6.30
C PRO A 78 11.79 -8.46 5.05
N THR A 79 11.06 -9.57 4.87
CA THR A 79 11.35 -10.58 3.84
C THR A 79 10.64 -10.33 2.51
N ARG A 80 9.64 -9.44 2.49
CA ARG A 80 8.84 -9.10 1.31
C ARG A 80 8.93 -7.60 0.99
N PRO A 81 8.82 -7.22 -0.29
CA PRO A 81 8.72 -5.82 -0.69
C PRO A 81 7.41 -5.18 -0.23
N VAL A 82 7.43 -3.86 -0.02
CA VAL A 82 6.28 -3.06 0.37
C VAL A 82 6.00 -2.00 -0.67
N ILE A 83 4.76 -1.94 -1.13
CA ILE A 83 4.25 -0.91 -2.05
C ILE A 83 3.45 0.09 -1.22
N GLY A 84 4.08 1.20 -0.82
CA GLY A 84 3.49 2.11 0.18
C GLY A 84 2.18 2.76 -0.25
N ASN A 85 2.03 3.04 -1.55
CA ASN A 85 0.79 3.49 -2.18
C ASN A 85 0.82 3.03 -3.64
N ASP A 86 -0.03 2.08 -4.00
CA ASP A 86 -0.06 1.54 -5.37
C ASP A 86 -0.84 2.45 -6.32
N GLY A 87 -0.49 2.44 -7.61
CA GLY A 87 -1.31 3.02 -8.66
C GLY A 87 -0.87 4.37 -9.24
N TRP A 88 -0.13 5.23 -8.51
CA TRP A 88 0.61 6.36 -9.13
C TRP A 88 1.54 7.11 -8.14
N GLU A 89 0.99 7.81 -7.14
CA GLU A 89 1.75 8.66 -6.22
C GLU A 89 2.65 7.83 -5.29
N SER A 90 3.96 7.99 -5.44
CA SER A 90 4.94 7.21 -4.66
C SER A 90 5.75 8.10 -3.74
N ILE A 91 5.72 7.77 -2.44
CA ILE A 91 6.50 8.45 -1.39
C ILE A 91 7.59 7.52 -0.87
N ALA A 92 7.19 6.42 -0.22
CA ALA A 92 8.07 5.37 0.26
C ALA A 92 7.57 4.02 -0.28
N THR A 93 8.36 3.39 -1.15
CA THR A 93 7.97 2.14 -1.82
C THR A 93 9.20 1.38 -2.32
N ASP A 94 9.16 0.05 -2.31
CA ASP A 94 10.18 -0.82 -2.93
C ASP A 94 9.89 -1.07 -4.42
N VAL A 95 8.61 -1.06 -4.82
CA VAL A 95 8.15 -1.30 -6.19
C VAL A 95 7.20 -0.18 -6.60
N LEU A 96 7.38 0.33 -7.81
CA LEU A 96 6.50 1.33 -8.40
C LEU A 96 5.42 0.62 -9.22
N GLY A 97 4.16 0.73 -8.80
CA GLY A 97 3.00 0.34 -9.60
C GLY A 97 2.26 1.56 -10.13
N ILE A 98 1.83 1.48 -11.39
CA ILE A 98 1.13 2.55 -12.11
C ILE A 98 -0.16 1.95 -12.69
N HIS A 99 -1.29 2.55 -12.34
CA HIS A 99 -2.59 2.20 -12.91
C HIS A 99 -2.88 3.15 -14.07
N ASP A 100 -2.39 2.76 -15.25
CA ASP A 100 -2.65 3.52 -16.48
C ASP A 100 -3.96 3.04 -17.12
N TYR A 101 -4.89 3.98 -17.29
CA TYR A 101 -6.17 3.76 -17.94
C TYR A 101 -6.19 4.31 -19.38
N GLU A 102 -5.03 4.61 -19.97
CA GLU A 102 -4.92 4.98 -21.38
C GLU A 102 -5.49 3.88 -22.28
N GLU A 103 -6.49 4.24 -23.09
CA GLU A 103 -7.18 3.30 -23.96
C GLU A 103 -6.48 3.13 -25.32
N SER A 104 -5.64 4.09 -25.74
CA SER A 104 -4.93 4.03 -27.01
C SER A 104 -3.64 3.21 -26.91
N PRO A 105 -3.54 2.07 -27.63
CA PRO A 105 -2.30 1.28 -27.64
C PRO A 105 -1.08 2.07 -28.13
N ALA A 106 -1.30 3.08 -28.99
CA ALA A 106 -0.23 3.91 -29.53
C ALA A 106 0.32 4.93 -28.51
N ARG A 107 -0.45 5.24 -27.45
CA ARG A 107 -0.02 6.17 -26.38
C ARG A 107 0.55 5.46 -25.15
N LEU A 108 0.21 4.18 -24.97
CA LEU A 108 0.80 3.30 -23.94
C LEU A 108 2.24 2.86 -24.25
N ALA A 109 2.65 2.91 -25.53
CA ALA A 109 3.93 2.37 -26.02
C ALA A 109 5.13 3.30 -25.80
#